data_AF-A0A0G4QB00-F1
#
_entry.id   AF-A0A0G4QB00-F1
#
_cell.length_a   1.000
_cell.length_b   1.000
_cell.length_c   1.000
_cell.angle_alpha   90.00
_cell.angle_beta   90.00
_cell.angle_gamma   90.00
#
_symmetry.space_group_name_H-M   'P 1'
#
loop_
_entity.id
_entity.type
_entity.pdbx_description
1 polymer ?
#
loop_
_entity_poly.entity_id
_entity_poly.type
_entity_poly.pdbx_seq_one_letter_code
_entity_poly.pdbx_strand_id
1 'polypeptide(L)'
;MAIVQFYIAGGKGEDPSGISEENLYELPDDHNFSADDDLDSCIEACAEYYHADCDGWEDKWPLLFMLWIDDQYLGTFEVEREFDPVFSANKVE
;
A
#
# COMPACT_ATOMS: atom_id res chain seq x y z
N MET A 1 1.04 -1.24 20.54
CA MET A 1 1.17 -0.77 19.16
C MET A 1 0.55 -1.87 18.30
N ALA A 2 -0.33 -1.50 17.37
CA ALA A 2 -1.00 -2.48 16.53
C ALA A 2 -0.08 -2.82 15.35
N ILE A 3 0.06 -4.10 15.04
CA ILE A 3 0.85 -4.54 13.90
C ILE A 3 0.03 -4.29 12.64
N VAL A 4 0.59 -3.53 11.69
CA VAL A 4 -0.05 -3.23 10.42
C VAL A 4 0.63 -4.03 9.32
N GLN A 5 -0.14 -4.88 8.65
CA GLN A 5 0.32 -5.74 7.58
C GLN A 5 -0.51 -5.50 6.33
N PHE A 6 0.12 -5.57 5.16
CA PHE A 6 -0.57 -5.40 3.89
C PHE A 6 -0.03 -6.30 2.80
N TYR A 7 -0.84 -6.50 1.76
CA TYR A 7 -0.49 -7.28 0.58
C TYR A 7 -1.00 -6.60 -0.69
N ILE A 8 -0.24 -6.72 -1.78
CA ILE A 8 -0.60 -6.17 -3.09
C ILE A 8 -1.39 -7.20 -3.87
N ALA A 9 -2.70 -7.00 -3.95
CA ALA A 9 -3.59 -7.92 -4.63
C ALA A 9 -3.45 -7.86 -6.15
N GLY A 10 -3.48 -9.03 -6.79
CA GLY A 10 -3.52 -9.16 -8.24
C GLY A 10 -4.88 -8.76 -8.84
N GLY A 11 -5.93 -8.65 -8.03
CA GLY A 11 -7.25 -8.23 -8.46
C GLY A 11 -8.27 -8.11 -7.33
N LYS A 12 -9.41 -7.44 -7.62
CA LYS A 12 -10.47 -7.12 -6.63
C LYS A 12 -11.21 -8.32 -6.02
N GLY A 13 -10.97 -9.52 -6.53
CA GLY A 13 -11.60 -10.76 -6.07
C GLY A 13 -10.61 -11.75 -5.45
N GLU A 14 -9.41 -11.29 -5.10
CA GLU A 14 -8.41 -12.13 -4.46
C GLU A 14 -8.87 -12.52 -3.04
N ASP A 15 -8.71 -13.79 -2.69
CA ASP A 15 -9.15 -14.30 -1.40
C ASP A 15 -8.07 -14.04 -0.33
N PRO A 16 -8.39 -13.31 0.76
CA PRO A 16 -7.41 -13.00 1.80
C PRO A 16 -6.90 -14.23 2.54
N SER A 17 -7.68 -15.32 2.57
CA SER A 17 -7.33 -16.55 3.28
C SER A 17 -6.28 -17.39 2.55
N GLY A 18 -6.06 -17.12 1.25
CA GLY A 18 -5.06 -17.79 0.43
C GLY A 18 -3.67 -17.18 0.53
N ILE A 19 -3.52 -16.04 1.22
CA ILE A 19 -2.26 -15.31 1.34
C ILE A 19 -1.53 -15.83 2.57
N SER A 20 -0.31 -16.35 2.39
CA SER A 20 0.52 -16.75 3.52
C SER A 20 1.20 -15.53 4.15
N GLU A 21 1.41 -15.60 5.47
CA GLU A 21 2.02 -14.54 6.28
C GLU A 21 3.40 -14.10 5.77
N GLU A 22 4.14 -14.99 5.11
CA GLU A 22 5.45 -14.69 4.51
C GLU A 22 5.39 -13.71 3.33
N ASN A 23 4.21 -13.54 2.72
CA ASN A 23 3.98 -12.61 1.61
C ASN A 23 3.42 -11.27 2.09
N LEU A 24 3.11 -11.13 3.38
CA LEU A 24 2.61 -9.89 3.95
C LEU A 24 3.78 -8.93 4.19
N TYR A 25 3.64 -7.70 3.73
CA TYR A 25 4.51 -6.60 4.10
C TYR A 25 4.08 -6.05 5.45
N GLU A 26 5.03 -5.87 6.37
CA GLU A 26 4.78 -5.22 7.66
C GLU A 26 5.19 -3.75 7.55
N LEU A 27 4.26 -2.84 7.86
CA LEU A 27 4.58 -1.42 7.96
C LEU A 27 5.36 -1.21 9.27
N PRO A 28 6.54 -0.57 9.24
CA PRO A 28 7.33 -0.34 10.44
C PRO A 28 6.54 0.47 11.48
N ASP A 29 6.71 0.04 12.73
CA ASP A 29 6.00 0.47 13.95
C ASP A 29 6.36 1.92 14.37
N ASP A 30 6.01 2.91 13.54
CA ASP A 30 6.05 4.33 13.91
C ASP A 30 4.64 4.94 14.04
N HIS A 31 3.61 4.17 13.70
CA HIS A 31 2.25 4.65 13.59
C HIS A 31 1.30 3.96 14.57
N ASN A 32 0.46 4.74 15.26
CA ASN A 32 -0.54 4.24 16.20
C ASN A 32 -1.89 4.02 15.50
N PHE A 33 -1.90 3.25 14.41
CA PHE A 33 -3.13 2.92 13.69
C PHE A 33 -3.98 1.91 14.48
N SER A 34 -5.30 1.97 14.28
CA SER A 34 -6.22 1.00 14.85
C SER A 34 -7.34 0.70 13.86
N ALA A 35 -7.94 -0.48 13.96
CA ALA A 35 -9.05 -0.88 13.09
C ALA A 35 -10.32 0.00 13.23
N ASP A 36 -10.42 0.78 14.32
CA ASP A 36 -11.52 1.73 14.58
C ASP A 36 -11.19 3.16 14.08
N ASP A 37 -9.96 3.41 13.63
CA ASP A 37 -9.51 4.71 13.14
C ASP A 37 -9.70 4.85 11.62
N ASP A 38 -9.41 6.03 11.09
CA ASP A 38 -9.55 6.28 9.67
C ASP A 38 -8.47 5.51 8.89
N LEU A 39 -8.90 4.51 8.12
CA LEU A 39 -7.99 3.61 7.41
C LEU A 39 -7.30 4.30 6.22
N ASP A 40 -7.79 5.46 5.78
CA ASP A 40 -7.25 6.18 4.63
C ASP A 40 -5.76 6.53 4.89
N SER A 41 -5.46 7.16 6.03
CA SER A 41 -4.08 7.49 6.42
C SER A 41 -3.19 6.26 6.66
N CYS A 42 -3.77 5.14 7.09
CA CYS A 42 -3.04 3.88 7.23
C CYS A 42 -2.64 3.31 5.87
N ILE A 43 -3.57 3.33 4.93
CA ILE A 43 -3.37 2.85 3.56
C ILE A 43 -2.39 3.76 2.80
N GLU A 44 -2.48 5.07 2.97
CA GLU A 44 -1.52 6.03 2.41
C GLU A 44 -0.10 5.73 2.92
N ALA A 45 0.08 5.49 4.22
CA ALA A 45 1.38 5.12 4.79
C ALA A 45 1.90 3.77 4.25
N CYS A 46 1.03 2.77 4.11
CA CYS A 46 1.38 1.48 3.49
C CYS A 46 1.82 1.65 2.03
N ALA A 47 1.11 2.48 1.27
CA ALA A 47 1.42 2.77 -0.12
C ALA A 47 2.75 3.53 -0.27
N GLU A 48 3.01 4.52 0.59
CA GLU A 48 4.28 5.25 0.62
C GLU A 48 5.45 4.31 0.96
N TYR A 49 5.30 3.46 1.96
CA TYR A 49 6.31 2.48 2.33
C TYR A 49 6.57 1.46 1.20
N TYR A 50 5.51 0.92 0.59
CA TYR A 50 5.65 0.01 -0.54
C TYR A 50 6.35 0.68 -1.73
N HIS A 51 6.03 1.95 -2.00
CA HIS A 51 6.64 2.73 -3.06
C HIS A 51 8.13 3.04 -2.81
N ALA A 52 8.48 3.38 -1.57
CA ALA A 52 9.81 3.86 -1.21
C ALA A 52 10.83 2.76 -0.86
N ASP A 53 10.39 1.70 -0.18
CA ASP A 53 11.29 0.73 0.46
C ASP A 53 11.11 -0.72 -0.05
N CYS A 54 10.02 -1.00 -0.77
CA CYS A 54 9.75 -2.32 -1.38
C CYS A 54 9.95 -2.26 -2.91
N ASP A 55 8.99 -2.75 -3.69
CA ASP A 55 9.05 -2.82 -5.16
C ASP A 55 8.09 -1.83 -5.85
N GLY A 56 7.37 -1.00 -5.09
CA GLY A 56 6.30 -0.17 -5.60
C GLY A 56 6.73 0.97 -6.54
N TRP A 57 8.03 1.28 -6.64
CA TRP A 57 8.53 2.30 -7.56
C TRP A 57 8.18 1.97 -9.02
N GLU A 58 8.53 0.76 -9.47
CA GLU A 58 8.39 0.31 -10.86
C GLU A 58 6.99 -0.21 -11.19
N ASP A 59 6.15 -0.39 -10.17
CA ASP A 59 4.81 -0.92 -10.31
C ASP A 59 3.85 0.00 -11.09
N LYS A 60 2.81 -0.63 -11.63
CA LYS A 60 1.76 0.06 -12.39
C LYS A 60 0.59 0.41 -11.49
N TRP A 61 0.70 1.57 -10.85
CA TRP A 61 -0.38 2.19 -10.11
C TRP A 61 -1.59 2.50 -11.04
N PRO A 62 -2.84 2.36 -10.56
CA PRO A 62 -3.23 2.08 -9.18
C PRO A 62 -3.04 0.62 -8.76
N LEU A 63 -2.74 0.42 -7.48
CA LEU A 63 -2.55 -0.89 -6.87
C LEU A 63 -3.65 -1.18 -5.84
N LEU A 64 -3.91 -2.46 -5.60
CA LEU A 64 -4.90 -2.93 -4.64
C LEU A 64 -4.18 -3.39 -3.37
N PHE A 65 -4.40 -2.69 -2.27
CA PHE A 65 -3.83 -2.99 -0.96
C PHE A 65 -4.86 -3.73 -0.11
N MET A 66 -4.57 -4.98 0.22
CA MET A 66 -5.29 -5.71 1.24
C MET A 66 -4.66 -5.39 2.60
N LEU A 67 -5.45 -5.00 3.59
CA LEU A 67 -4.96 -4.52 4.89
C LEU A 67 -5.39 -5.42 6.04
N TRP A 68 -4.43 -5.69 6.92
CA TRP A 68 -4.62 -6.36 8.20
C TRP A 68 -4.06 -5.49 9.32
N ILE A 69 -4.82 -5.38 10.41
CA ILE A 69 -4.35 -4.76 11.65
C ILE A 69 -4.55 -5.77 12.77
N ASP A 70 -3.49 -6.13 13.48
CA ASP A 70 -3.53 -7.13 14.56
C ASP A 70 -4.16 -8.47 14.09
N ASP A 71 -3.73 -8.98 12.92
CA ASP A 71 -4.27 -10.17 12.23
C ASP A 71 -5.73 -10.03 11.73
N GLN A 72 -6.40 -8.92 12.03
CA GLN A 72 -7.76 -8.66 11.55
C GLN A 72 -7.74 -8.07 10.14
N TYR A 73 -8.27 -8.82 9.18
CA TYR A 73 -8.50 -8.31 7.83
C TYR A 73 -9.55 -7.18 7.82
N LEU A 74 -9.17 -6.02 7.27
CA LEU A 74 -10.03 -4.83 7.22
C LEU A 74 -10.67 -4.63 5.85
N GLY A 75 -9.99 -5.04 4.77
CA GLY A 75 -10.51 -4.88 3.43
C GLY A 75 -9.43 -4.72 2.37
N THR A 76 -9.89 -4.55 1.13
CA THR A 76 -9.04 -4.20 -0.02
C THR A 76 -9.31 -2.78 -0.44
N PHE A 77 -8.26 -1.99 -0.61
CA PHE A 77 -8.29 -0.57 -0.94
C PHE A 77 -7.54 -0.34 -2.25
N GLU A 78 -8.10 0.48 -3.14
CA GLU A 78 -7.43 0.87 -4.38
C GLU A 78 -6.70 2.19 -4.13
N VAL A 79 -5.38 2.19 -4.28
CA VAL A 79 -4.56 3.38 -4.06
C VAL A 79 -3.97 3.82 -5.39
N GLU A 80 -4.24 5.08 -5.74
CA GLU A 80 -3.65 5.72 -6.90
C GLU A 80 -2.36 6.44 -6.49
N ARG A 81 -1.36 6.45 -7.38
CA ARG A 81 -0.16 7.28 -7.18
C ARG A 81 -0.32 8.56 -7.98
N GLU A 82 -0.48 9.68 -7.29
CA GLU A 82 -0.42 10.99 -7.93
C GLU A 82 0.98 11.20 -8.53
N PHE A 83 1.05 11.37 -9.85
CA PHE A 83 2.28 11.59 -10.57
C PHE A 83 2.26 13.03 -11.06
N ASP A 84 3.05 13.92 -10.47
CA ASP A 84 3.19 15.30 -10.96
C ASP A 84 4.57 15.53 -11.62
N PRO A 85 4.80 15.04 -12.86
CA PRO A 85 6.04 15.31 -13.53
C PRO A 85 5.92 16.59 -14.37
N VAL A 86 6.63 17.63 -13.93
CA VAL A 86 6.80 18.84 -14.74
C VAL A 86 8.00 18.67 -15.66
N PHE A 87 7.72 18.40 -16.94
CA PHE A 87 8.74 18.27 -17.98
C PHE A 87 8.98 19.60 -18.69
N SER A 88 10.25 19.94 -18.92
CA SER A 88 10.67 21.12 -19.67
C SER A 88 11.62 20.74 -20.80
N ALA A 89 11.45 21.35 -21.97
CA ALA A 89 12.22 21.05 -23.18
C ALA A 89 12.95 22.30 -23.71
N ASN A 90 14.13 22.10 -24.32
CA ASN A 90 14.89 23.14 -25.01
C ASN A 90 15.08 22.75 -26.49
N LYS A 91 15.13 23.75 -27.37
CA LYS A 91 15.36 23.55 -28.81
C LYS A 91 16.81 23.13 -29.04
N VAL A 92 16.99 22.07 -29.84
CA VAL A 92 18.30 21.65 -30.32
C VAL A 92 18.60 22.41 -31.62
N GLU A 93 19.47 23.42 -31.52
CA GLU A 93 20.16 24.13 -32.61
C GLU A 93 21.58 24.51 -32.19
#